data_AF-A0A948V256-F1
#
_entry.id   AF-A0A948V256-F1
#
_cell.length_a   1.000
_cell.length_b   1.000
_cell.length_c   1.000
_cell.angle_alpha   90.00
_cell.angle_beta   90.00
_cell.angle_gamma   90.00
#
_symmetry.space_group_name_H-M   'P 1'
#
loop_
_entity.id
_entity.type
_entity.pdbx_description
1 polymer ?
#
loop_
_entity_poly.entity_id
_entity_poly.type
_entity_poly.pdbx_seq_one_letter_code
_entity_poly.pdbx_strand_id
1 'polypeptide(L)'
;MNAIELGPLVLSGERFAILLGVLVFMIGSGWLASRVSPRFNGWSTAVVVGGLAIARLAHVIAHWEFFSGDPLRAFAVWQGGFAWPWTLLVVAAASVLLLRDRRLIAWAVAPVAAAAMVWNVAYQLSSQTEALPPAPLTLTALTGSPVDMAQVIDRPTVINVWATWCPPCRREMPTLAQAEAAHPDVRFLFVNQGEGPDTVRRFLDAENLHLEHVLFDEAMALPRHYGTAGIPVTLFLHADGSLAKAHMGEIAPEQIDAEIRRLDR
;
A
#
# COMPACT_ATOMS: atom_id res chain seq x y z
N MET A 1 4.19 -4.06 13.85
CA MET A 1 3.12 -4.79 13.12
C MET A 1 2.34 -3.79 12.27
N ASN A 2 2.46 -3.83 10.94
CA ASN A 2 1.77 -2.87 10.03
C ASN A 2 0.38 -3.36 9.57
N ALA A 3 -0.18 -4.37 10.23
CA ALA A 3 -1.43 -5.03 9.90
C ALA A 3 -2.42 -4.89 11.07
N ILE A 4 -3.66 -4.49 10.77
CA ILE A 4 -4.76 -4.47 11.72
C ILE A 4 -5.79 -5.51 11.27
N GLU A 5 -6.02 -6.50 12.14
CA GLU A 5 -7.01 -7.55 11.93
C GLU A 5 -8.34 -7.17 12.59
N LEU A 6 -9.38 -7.04 11.76
CA LEU A 6 -10.76 -6.79 12.18
C LEU A 6 -11.63 -7.98 11.77
N GLY A 7 -11.56 -9.06 12.55
CA GLY A 7 -12.22 -10.32 12.21
C GLY A 7 -11.66 -10.90 10.91
N PRO A 8 -12.48 -11.16 9.87
CA PRO A 8 -11.98 -11.71 8.60
C PRO A 8 -11.27 -10.66 7.71
N LEU A 9 -11.28 -9.38 8.09
CA LEU A 9 -10.68 -8.30 7.30
C LEU A 9 -9.31 -7.94 7.85
N VAL A 10 -8.31 -7.96 6.96
CA VAL A 10 -6.96 -7.46 7.26
C VAL A 10 -6.76 -6.14 6.51
N LEU A 11 -6.39 -5.10 7.25
CA LEU A 11 -6.09 -3.78 6.70
C LEU A 11 -4.66 -3.38 7.05
N SER A 12 -3.95 -2.79 6.10
CA SER A 12 -2.70 -2.09 6.41
C SER A 12 -3.00 -0.94 7.39
N GLY A 13 -2.07 -0.64 8.31
CA GLY A 13 -2.20 0.48 9.25
C GLY A 13 -2.52 1.82 8.55
N GLU A 14 -1.90 2.08 7.40
CA GLU A 14 -2.18 3.29 6.60
C GLU A 14 -3.65 3.38 6.15
N ARG A 15 -4.18 2.32 5.53
CA ARG A 15 -5.60 2.24 5.11
C ARG A 15 -6.54 2.37 6.31
N PHE A 16 -6.22 1.74 7.43
CA PHE A 16 -7.01 1.86 8.66
C PHE A 16 -7.07 3.31 9.15
N ALA A 17 -5.92 3.99 9.21
CA ALA A 17 -5.85 5.39 9.62
C ALA A 17 -6.71 6.30 8.71
N ILE A 18 -6.66 6.09 7.39
CA ILE A 18 -7.48 6.84 6.42
C ILE A 18 -8.97 6.60 6.67
N LEU A 19 -9.39 5.35 6.82
CA LEU A 19 -10.79 5.00 7.08
C LEU A 19 -11.29 5.63 8.39
N LEU A 20 -10.46 5.63 9.44
CA LEU A 20 -10.79 6.25 10.71
C LEU A 20 -10.93 7.78 10.59
N GLY A 21 -10.02 8.43 9.87
CA GLY A 21 -10.11 9.87 9.57
C GLY A 21 -11.38 10.23 8.80
N VAL A 22 -11.71 9.48 7.75
CA VAL A 22 -12.94 9.67 6.96
C VAL A 22 -14.18 9.42 7.82
N LEU A 23 -14.18 8.41 8.70
CA LEU A 23 -15.28 8.13 9.62
C LEU A 23 -15.53 9.31 10.57
N VAL A 24 -14.47 9.83 11.20
CA VAL A 24 -14.55 10.99 12.10
C VAL A 24 -15.05 12.22 11.35
N PHE A 25 -14.55 12.45 10.13
CA PHE A 25 -15.03 13.53 9.26
C PHE A 25 -16.53 13.41 8.97
N MET A 26 -17.00 12.22 8.60
CA MET A 26 -18.40 11.96 8.25
C MET A 26 -19.32 12.11 9.46
N ILE A 27 -18.93 11.60 10.63
CA ILE A 27 -19.69 11.76 11.87
C ILE A 27 -19.77 13.25 12.26
N GLY A 28 -18.65 13.96 12.27
CA GLY A 28 -18.62 15.39 12.61
C GLY A 28 -19.45 16.24 11.65
N SER A 29 -19.35 15.96 10.35
CA SER A 29 -20.13 16.66 9.33
C SER A 29 -21.62 16.34 9.41
N GLY A 30 -22.00 15.08 9.67
CA GLY A 30 -23.39 14.67 9.86
C GLY A 30 -24.02 15.30 11.11
N TRP A 31 -23.24 15.40 12.20
CA TRP A 31 -23.67 16.12 13.40
C TRP A 31 -23.94 17.60 13.09
N LEU A 32 -23.03 18.29 12.40
CA LEU A 32 -23.23 19.67 11.95
C LEU A 32 -24.41 19.82 10.99
N ALA A 33 -24.65 18.82 10.13
CA ALA A 33 -25.80 18.81 9.24
C ALA A 33 -27.12 18.78 10.01
N SER A 34 -27.18 18.02 11.10
CA SER A 34 -28.36 17.88 11.96
C SER A 34 -28.61 19.07 12.91
N ARG A 35 -27.54 19.76 13.34
CA ARG A 35 -27.61 20.80 14.39
C ARG A 35 -27.42 22.22 13.89
N VAL A 36 -26.67 22.42 12.80
CA VAL A 36 -26.24 23.75 12.34
C VAL A 36 -26.84 24.08 10.98
N SER A 37 -26.59 23.26 9.95
CA SER A 37 -27.14 23.51 8.61
C SER A 37 -27.10 22.26 7.73
N PRO A 38 -28.19 21.92 7.00
CA PRO A 38 -28.20 20.78 6.09
C PRO A 38 -27.19 20.89 4.92
N ARG A 39 -26.62 22.08 4.68
CA ARG A 39 -25.56 22.30 3.68
C ARG A 39 -24.32 21.44 3.92
N PHE A 40 -24.08 21.02 5.17
CA PHE A 40 -22.97 20.13 5.51
C PHE A 40 -23.06 18.76 4.84
N ASN A 41 -24.25 18.27 4.44
CA ASN A 41 -24.39 17.00 3.71
C ASN A 41 -23.78 17.07 2.30
N GLY A 42 -24.13 18.11 1.55
CA GLY A 42 -23.57 18.33 0.21
C GLY A 42 -22.07 18.67 0.27
N TRP A 43 -21.68 19.45 1.27
CA TRP A 43 -20.27 19.79 1.49
C TRP A 43 -19.41 18.57 1.82
N SER A 44 -19.81 17.71 2.76
CA SER A 44 -19.02 16.52 3.12
C SER A 44 -18.88 15.54 1.96
N THR A 45 -19.96 15.33 1.20
CA THR A 45 -19.95 14.50 -0.01
C THR A 45 -18.98 15.06 -1.05
N ALA A 46 -19.03 16.37 -1.31
CA ALA A 46 -18.11 17.03 -2.24
C ALA A 46 -16.65 16.93 -1.80
N VAL A 47 -16.38 17.08 -0.50
CA VAL A 47 -15.03 16.94 0.07
C VAL A 47 -14.50 15.52 -0.08
N VAL A 48 -15.29 14.49 0.27
CA VAL A 48 -14.85 13.09 0.19
C VAL A 48 -14.65 12.65 -1.25
N VAL A 49 -15.68 12.80 -2.09
CA VAL A 49 -15.65 12.33 -3.48
C VAL A 49 -14.69 13.17 -4.32
N GLY A 50 -14.82 14.50 -4.24
CA GLY A 50 -13.97 15.42 -4.97
C GLY A 50 -12.52 15.36 -4.49
N GLY A 51 -12.29 15.23 -3.17
CA GLY A 51 -10.96 15.08 -2.60
C GLY A 51 -10.27 13.82 -3.11
N LEU A 52 -10.95 12.67 -3.08
CA LEU A 52 -10.42 11.41 -3.61
C LEU A 52 -10.08 11.53 -5.10
N ALA A 53 -11.00 12.08 -5.90
CA ALA A 53 -10.81 12.25 -7.34
C ALA A 53 -9.62 13.16 -7.66
N ILE A 54 -9.52 14.32 -7.00
CA ILE A 54 -8.43 15.27 -7.22
C ILE A 54 -7.09 14.73 -6.71
N ALA A 55 -7.06 14.07 -5.55
CA ALA A 55 -5.83 13.47 -5.03
C ALA A 55 -5.31 12.37 -5.95
N ARG A 56 -6.20 11.55 -6.54
CA ARG A 56 -5.82 10.53 -7.52
C ARG A 56 -5.34 11.15 -8.82
N LEU A 57 -6.11 12.10 -9.37
CA LEU A 57 -5.76 12.76 -10.61
C LEU A 57 -4.40 13.47 -10.52
N ALA A 58 -4.15 14.20 -9.44
CA ALA A 58 -2.87 14.87 -9.22
C ALA A 58 -1.71 13.88 -9.10
N HIS A 59 -1.91 12.71 -8.48
CA HIS A 59 -0.91 11.65 -8.42
C HIS A 59 -0.61 11.06 -9.81
N VAL A 60 -1.65 10.78 -10.60
CA VAL A 60 -1.52 10.25 -11.97
C VAL A 60 -0.77 11.23 -12.87
N ILE A 61 -1.08 12.53 -12.78
CA ILE A 61 -0.38 13.58 -13.54
C ILE A 61 1.10 13.65 -13.15
N ALA A 62 1.41 13.56 -11.85
CA ALA A 62 2.78 13.64 -11.36
C ALA A 62 3.65 12.44 -11.77
N HIS A 63 3.05 11.26 -12.00
CA HIS A 63 3.74 10.02 -12.33
C HIS A 63 3.37 9.51 -13.74
N TRP A 64 3.08 10.44 -14.66
CA TRP A 64 2.50 10.12 -15.97
C TRP A 64 3.29 9.06 -16.76
N GLU A 65 4.61 9.02 -16.59
CA GLU A 65 5.48 8.01 -17.21
C GLU A 65 5.00 6.57 -16.93
N PHE A 66 4.58 6.27 -15.69
CA PHE A 66 4.10 4.96 -15.27
C PHE A 66 2.65 4.65 -15.70
N PHE A 67 1.88 5.66 -16.09
CA PHE A 67 0.48 5.53 -16.56
C PHE A 67 0.35 5.53 -18.08
N SER A 68 1.36 6.01 -18.80
CA SER A 68 1.32 6.16 -20.26
C SER A 68 1.08 4.84 -21.01
N GLY A 69 1.56 3.72 -20.46
CA GLY A 69 1.36 2.38 -21.03
C GLY A 69 0.02 1.72 -20.67
N ASP A 70 -0.63 2.14 -19.58
CA ASP A 70 -1.96 1.65 -19.18
C ASP A 70 -2.76 2.77 -18.47
N PRO A 71 -3.43 3.66 -19.23
CA PRO A 71 -4.15 4.79 -18.67
C PRO A 71 -5.34 4.40 -17.79
N LEU A 72 -5.90 3.20 -17.96
CA LEU A 72 -7.07 2.76 -17.19
C LEU A 72 -6.71 2.53 -15.71
N ARG A 73 -5.43 2.32 -15.39
CA ARG A 73 -4.92 2.28 -14.01
C ARG A 73 -5.18 3.58 -13.24
N ALA A 74 -5.41 4.70 -13.93
CA ALA A 74 -5.82 5.94 -13.25
C ALA A 74 -7.07 5.74 -12.37
N PHE A 75 -7.98 4.84 -12.76
CA PHE A 75 -9.20 4.51 -12.01
C PHE A 75 -9.03 3.40 -10.97
N ALA A 76 -7.86 2.75 -10.92
CA ALA A 76 -7.56 1.67 -9.98
C ALA A 76 -7.25 2.20 -8.57
N VAL A 77 -8.26 2.78 -7.91
CA VAL A 77 -8.13 3.41 -6.58
C VAL A 77 -7.66 2.45 -5.47
N TRP A 78 -7.74 1.13 -5.70
CA TRP A 78 -7.27 0.11 -4.77
C TRP A 78 -5.73 -0.07 -4.77
N GLN A 79 -5.03 0.41 -5.80
CA GLN A 79 -3.56 0.37 -5.91
C GLN A 79 -2.85 1.42 -5.02
N GLY A 80 -3.60 2.30 -4.34
CA GLY A 80 -3.00 3.40 -3.57
C GLY A 80 -2.62 4.58 -4.47
N GLY A 81 -1.58 5.33 -4.10
CA GLY A 81 -1.07 6.45 -4.91
C GLY A 81 -2.02 7.66 -4.95
N PHE A 82 -1.96 8.49 -3.90
CA PHE A 82 -2.79 9.69 -3.76
C PHE A 82 -1.94 10.88 -3.34
N ALA A 83 -2.10 12.01 -4.03
CA ALA A 83 -1.46 13.26 -3.67
C ALA A 83 -2.36 14.02 -2.68
N TRP A 84 -2.37 13.59 -1.42
CA TRP A 84 -3.26 14.11 -0.37
C TRP A 84 -3.26 15.64 -0.21
N PRO A 85 -2.17 16.41 -0.44
CA PRO A 85 -2.22 17.87 -0.26
C PRO A 85 -3.24 18.56 -1.18
N TRP A 86 -3.51 17.97 -2.35
CA TRP A 86 -4.49 18.49 -3.30
C TRP A 86 -5.94 18.41 -2.80
N THR A 87 -6.21 17.55 -1.81
CA THR A 87 -7.54 17.51 -1.15
C THR A 87 -7.87 18.82 -0.43
N LEU A 88 -6.86 19.57 0.04
CA LEU A 88 -7.05 20.85 0.74
C LEU A 88 -7.66 21.91 -0.17
N LEU A 89 -7.34 21.88 -1.47
CA LEU A 89 -7.96 22.76 -2.46
C LEU A 89 -9.45 22.46 -2.61
N VAL A 90 -9.82 21.17 -2.59
CA VAL A 90 -11.23 20.75 -2.65
C VAL A 90 -11.96 21.17 -1.37
N VAL A 91 -11.35 20.98 -0.20
CA VAL A 91 -11.92 21.44 1.08
C VAL A 91 -12.16 22.95 1.05
N ALA A 92 -11.18 23.74 0.61
CA ALA A 92 -11.31 25.20 0.51
C ALA A 92 -12.41 25.60 -0.48
N ALA A 93 -12.38 25.06 -1.70
CA ALA A 93 -13.36 25.37 -2.75
C ALA A 93 -14.78 24.96 -2.35
N ALA A 94 -14.97 23.74 -1.83
CA ALA A 94 -16.27 23.25 -1.37
C ALA A 94 -16.80 24.10 -0.21
N SER A 95 -15.94 24.50 0.73
CA SER A 95 -16.33 25.37 1.86
C SER A 95 -16.83 26.74 1.36
N VAL A 96 -16.11 27.36 0.43
CA VAL A 96 -16.51 28.67 -0.14
C VAL A 96 -17.80 28.55 -0.97
N LEU A 97 -17.88 27.55 -1.85
CA LEU A 97 -18.95 27.44 -2.83
C LEU A 97 -20.28 26.91 -2.26
N LEU A 98 -20.21 25.96 -1.32
CA LEU A 98 -21.39 25.26 -0.80
C LEU A 98 -21.88 25.79 0.54
N LEU A 99 -20.99 26.24 1.43
CA LEU A 99 -21.40 26.78 2.73
C LEU A 99 -21.74 28.27 2.63
N ARG A 100 -21.05 29.03 1.76
CA ARG A 100 -21.30 30.46 1.40
C ARG A 100 -21.36 31.49 2.54
N ASP A 101 -21.35 31.07 3.79
CA ASP A 101 -21.39 31.89 5.00
C ASP A 101 -20.10 31.68 5.79
N ARG A 102 -19.44 32.79 6.20
CA ARG A 102 -18.21 32.76 7.01
C ARG A 102 -18.38 31.97 8.31
N ARG A 103 -19.55 32.00 8.94
CA ARG A 103 -19.85 31.23 10.15
C ARG A 103 -19.89 29.73 9.86
N LEU A 104 -20.53 29.32 8.76
CA LEU A 104 -20.57 27.92 8.36
C LEU A 104 -19.19 27.41 7.94
N ILE A 105 -18.41 28.24 7.24
CA ILE A 105 -17.00 27.94 6.91
C ILE A 105 -16.16 27.76 8.19
N ALA A 106 -16.36 28.61 9.20
CA ALA A 106 -15.68 28.45 10.49
C ALA A 106 -16.05 27.13 11.17
N TRP A 107 -17.33 26.74 11.13
CA TRP A 107 -17.79 25.43 11.65
C TRP A 107 -17.19 24.24 10.90
N ALA A 108 -16.89 24.38 9.60
CA ALA A 108 -16.30 23.32 8.78
C ALA A 108 -14.86 22.96 9.20
N VAL A 109 -14.15 23.87 9.87
CA VAL A 109 -12.79 23.62 10.36
C VAL A 109 -12.76 22.48 11.38
N ALA A 110 -13.77 22.41 12.26
CA ALA A 110 -13.81 21.43 13.35
C ALA A 110 -13.76 19.97 12.87
N PRO A 111 -14.67 19.49 11.98
CA PRO A 111 -14.61 18.10 11.49
C PRO A 111 -13.36 17.81 10.65
N VAL A 112 -12.84 18.79 9.88
CA VAL A 112 -11.60 18.63 9.11
C VAL A 112 -10.41 18.46 10.04
N ALA A 113 -10.27 19.32 11.05
CA ALA A 113 -9.18 19.26 12.02
C ALA A 113 -9.25 17.99 12.87
N ALA A 114 -10.43 17.59 13.32
CA ALA A 114 -10.63 16.35 14.07
C ALA A 114 -10.24 15.12 13.23
N ALA A 115 -10.68 15.07 11.98
CA ALA A 115 -10.34 13.99 11.05
C ALA A 115 -8.82 13.93 10.78
N ALA A 116 -8.19 15.08 10.52
CA ALA A 116 -6.75 15.16 10.29
C ALA A 116 -5.94 14.73 11.52
N MET A 117 -6.38 15.13 12.73
CA MET A 117 -5.73 14.74 13.98
C MET A 117 -5.86 13.24 14.23
N VAL A 118 -7.05 12.68 14.08
CA VAL A 118 -7.28 11.24 14.28
C VAL A 118 -6.53 10.41 13.24
N TRP A 119 -6.57 10.81 11.97
CA TRP A 119 -5.79 10.17 10.91
C TRP A 119 -4.29 10.18 11.24
N ASN A 120 -3.74 11.33 11.63
CA ASN A 120 -2.32 11.47 11.95
C ASN A 120 -1.90 10.58 13.13
N VAL A 121 -2.65 10.61 14.23
CA VAL A 121 -2.38 9.78 15.40
C VAL A 121 -2.50 8.30 15.05
N ALA A 122 -3.56 7.90 14.35
CA ALA A 122 -3.75 6.52 13.93
C ALA A 122 -2.64 6.04 12.98
N TYR A 123 -2.21 6.87 12.04
CA TYR A 123 -1.11 6.57 11.14
C TYR A 123 0.18 6.33 11.93
N GLN A 124 0.56 7.26 12.80
CA GLN A 124 1.77 7.13 13.63
C GLN A 124 1.78 5.88 14.50
N LEU A 125 0.62 5.45 15.01
CA LEU A 125 0.52 4.26 15.84
C LEU A 125 0.47 2.95 15.04
N SER A 126 -0.03 2.97 13.81
CA SER A 126 -0.34 1.75 13.05
C SER A 126 0.57 1.49 11.85
N SER A 127 1.30 2.50 11.37
CA SER A 127 2.14 2.39 10.17
C SER A 127 3.64 2.26 10.46
N GLN A 128 4.02 2.12 11.74
CA GLN A 128 5.43 1.94 12.11
C GLN A 128 5.88 0.51 11.81
N THR A 129 6.76 0.39 10.80
CA THR A 129 7.51 -0.84 10.57
C THR A 129 8.56 -0.97 11.66
N GLU A 130 8.53 -2.10 12.36
CA GLU A 130 9.61 -2.45 13.29
C GLU A 130 10.78 -2.99 12.48
N ALA A 131 11.99 -2.49 12.75
CA ALA A 131 13.21 -2.94 12.09
C ALA A 131 13.56 -4.34 12.59
N LEU A 132 13.01 -5.35 11.91
CA LEU A 132 13.25 -6.76 12.20
C LEU A 132 14.48 -7.24 11.41
N PRO A 133 15.33 -8.11 12.01
CA PRO A 133 16.43 -8.73 11.28
C PRO A 133 15.91 -9.70 10.22
N PRO A 134 16.79 -10.19 9.31
CA PRO A 134 16.46 -11.27 8.41
C PRO A 134 15.83 -12.45 9.13
N ALA A 135 14.83 -13.06 8.50
CA ALA A 135 14.23 -14.27 9.03
C ALA A 135 15.30 -15.38 9.09
N PRO A 136 15.55 -16.01 10.25
CA PRO A 136 16.52 -17.10 10.39
C PRO A 136 15.93 -18.41 9.84
N LEU A 137 15.66 -18.43 8.54
CA LEU A 137 14.93 -19.49 7.83
C LEU A 137 15.75 -19.96 6.63
N THR A 138 15.70 -21.26 6.35
CA THR A 138 16.14 -21.82 5.07
C THR A 138 14.91 -22.15 4.24
N LEU A 139 14.80 -21.55 3.06
CA LEU A 139 13.75 -21.84 2.09
C LEU A 139 14.31 -22.67 0.95
N THR A 140 13.44 -23.29 0.16
CA THR A 140 13.85 -24.06 -1.02
C THR A 140 13.62 -23.20 -2.26
N ALA A 141 14.60 -23.12 -3.16
CA ALA A 141 14.45 -22.47 -4.45
C ALA A 141 13.72 -23.36 -5.46
N LEU A 142 13.19 -22.78 -6.54
CA LEU A 142 12.56 -23.52 -7.65
C LEU A 142 13.50 -24.53 -8.33
N THR A 143 14.81 -24.32 -8.22
CA THR A 143 15.86 -25.26 -8.66
C THR A 143 16.03 -26.47 -7.73
N GLY A 144 15.40 -26.46 -6.56
CA GLY A 144 15.55 -27.47 -5.50
C GLY A 144 16.69 -27.20 -4.53
N SER A 145 17.47 -26.12 -4.71
CA SER A 145 18.57 -25.77 -3.81
C SER A 145 18.07 -25.08 -2.53
N PRO A 146 18.65 -25.36 -1.36
CA PRO A 146 18.36 -24.63 -0.13
C PRO A 146 18.93 -23.21 -0.20
N VAL A 147 18.20 -22.24 0.33
CA VAL A 147 18.54 -20.81 0.40
C VAL A 147 18.38 -20.35 1.84
N ASP A 148 19.50 -20.01 2.48
CA ASP A 148 19.49 -19.39 3.81
C ASP A 148 19.16 -17.90 3.67
N MET A 149 17.99 -17.51 4.22
CA MET A 149 17.50 -16.13 4.15
C MET A 149 18.44 -15.14 4.83
N ALA A 150 19.13 -15.52 5.90
CA ALA A 150 20.07 -14.63 6.59
C ALA A 150 21.36 -14.40 5.78
N GLN A 151 21.74 -15.33 4.90
CA GLN A 151 22.94 -15.22 4.06
C GLN A 151 22.65 -14.61 2.69
N VAL A 152 21.45 -14.86 2.15
CA VAL A 152 21.06 -14.42 0.80
C VAL A 152 20.81 -12.90 0.76
N ILE A 153 20.51 -12.28 1.90
CA ILE A 153 20.29 -10.83 2.02
C ILE A 153 21.64 -10.13 2.28
N ASP A 154 22.39 -9.92 1.20
CA ASP A 154 23.73 -9.31 1.21
C ASP A 154 23.79 -7.89 0.61
N ARG A 155 22.64 -7.42 0.11
CA ARG A 155 22.42 -6.13 -0.56
C ARG A 155 20.94 -5.74 -0.38
N PRO A 156 20.52 -4.52 -0.75
CA PRO A 156 19.10 -4.14 -0.68
C PRO A 156 18.23 -5.23 -1.30
N THR A 157 17.21 -5.69 -0.57
CA THR A 157 16.43 -6.86 -0.97
C THR A 157 14.94 -6.56 -0.91
N VAL A 158 14.24 -6.88 -1.99
CA VAL A 158 12.79 -6.85 -2.10
C VAL A 158 12.27 -8.28 -2.03
N ILE A 159 11.44 -8.58 -1.05
CA ILE A 159 10.81 -9.88 -0.90
C ILE A 159 9.32 -9.75 -1.19
N ASN A 160 8.84 -10.43 -2.24
CA ASN A 160 7.42 -10.51 -2.55
C ASN A 160 6.86 -11.84 -2.04
N VAL A 161 5.85 -11.77 -1.18
CA VAL A 161 5.13 -12.91 -0.62
C VAL A 161 3.83 -13.09 -1.37
N TRP A 162 3.65 -14.23 -2.03
CA TRP A 162 2.59 -14.42 -3.02
C TRP A 162 2.08 -15.86 -3.13
N ALA A 163 1.02 -16.04 -3.93
CA ALA A 163 0.50 -17.34 -4.34
C ALA A 163 -0.16 -17.27 -5.73
N THR A 164 -0.20 -18.36 -6.49
CA THR A 164 -0.76 -18.42 -7.86
C THR A 164 -2.27 -18.22 -7.87
N TRP A 165 -2.96 -18.60 -6.79
CA TRP A 165 -4.42 -18.43 -6.66
C TRP A 165 -4.83 -17.02 -6.23
N CYS A 166 -3.88 -16.16 -5.84
CA CYS A 166 -4.13 -14.82 -5.31
C CYS A 166 -4.28 -13.79 -6.46
N PRO A 167 -5.50 -13.28 -6.75
CA PRO A 167 -5.69 -12.36 -7.87
C PRO A 167 -4.89 -11.05 -7.81
N PRO A 168 -4.76 -10.35 -6.65
CA PRO A 168 -3.90 -9.16 -6.58
C PRO A 168 -2.42 -9.50 -6.79
N CYS A 169 -1.94 -10.63 -6.26
CA CYS A 169 -0.58 -11.10 -6.49
C CYS A 169 -0.31 -11.27 -8.00
N ARG A 170 -1.21 -11.93 -8.73
CA ARG A 170 -1.07 -12.11 -10.19
C ARG A 170 -0.96 -10.79 -10.95
N ARG A 171 -1.68 -9.75 -10.52
CA ARG A 171 -1.66 -8.43 -11.20
C ARG A 171 -0.37 -7.65 -10.98
N GLU A 172 0.29 -7.80 -9.84
CA GLU A 172 1.54 -7.08 -9.53
C GLU A 172 2.80 -7.80 -10.06
N MET A 173 2.74 -9.11 -10.31
CA MET A 173 3.90 -9.90 -10.72
C MET A 173 4.62 -9.37 -11.98
N PRO A 174 3.92 -8.98 -13.08
CA PRO A 174 4.61 -8.40 -14.24
C PRO A 174 5.35 -7.10 -13.91
N THR A 175 4.82 -6.31 -12.97
CA THR A 175 5.46 -5.07 -12.51
C THR A 175 6.71 -5.38 -11.68
N LEU A 176 6.65 -6.37 -10.79
CA LEU A 176 7.80 -6.78 -9.98
C LEU A 176 8.90 -7.39 -10.85
N ALA A 177 8.55 -8.18 -11.87
CA ALA A 177 9.51 -8.71 -12.84
C ALA A 177 10.22 -7.59 -13.61
N GLN A 178 9.48 -6.54 -14.01
CA GLN A 178 10.09 -5.36 -14.63
C GLN A 178 11.01 -4.60 -13.66
N ALA A 179 10.63 -4.49 -12.39
CA ALA A 179 11.47 -3.87 -11.37
C ALA A 179 12.75 -4.69 -11.09
N GLU A 180 12.66 -6.02 -11.05
CA GLU A 180 13.83 -6.91 -10.95
C GLU A 180 14.81 -6.65 -12.10
N ALA A 181 14.31 -6.53 -13.33
CA ALA A 181 15.15 -6.23 -14.49
C ALA A 181 15.73 -4.79 -14.48
N ALA A 182 15.02 -3.83 -13.89
CA ALA A 182 15.43 -2.42 -13.86
C ALA A 182 16.43 -2.08 -12.73
N HIS A 183 16.46 -2.88 -11.66
CA HIS A 183 17.29 -2.65 -10.48
C HIS A 183 18.22 -3.84 -10.19
N PRO A 184 19.27 -4.07 -11.02
CA PRO A 184 20.16 -5.23 -10.89
C PRO A 184 21.04 -5.21 -9.62
N ASP A 185 21.12 -4.07 -8.96
CA ASP A 185 21.77 -3.85 -7.67
C ASP A 185 20.90 -4.28 -6.47
N VAL A 186 19.60 -4.46 -6.69
CA VAL A 186 18.62 -4.91 -5.70
C VAL A 186 18.31 -6.39 -5.93
N ARG A 187 18.29 -7.17 -4.86
CA ARG A 187 17.89 -8.58 -4.93
C ARG A 187 16.37 -8.71 -4.82
N PHE A 188 15.73 -9.39 -5.76
CA PHE A 188 14.31 -9.73 -5.66
C PHE A 188 14.17 -11.20 -5.26
N LEU A 189 13.33 -11.48 -4.25
CA LEU A 189 12.99 -12.82 -3.79
C LEU A 189 11.47 -13.01 -3.86
N PHE A 190 11.01 -13.95 -4.68
CA PHE A 190 9.59 -14.25 -4.89
C PHE A 190 9.20 -15.48 -4.07
N VAL A 191 8.71 -15.26 -2.86
CA VAL A 191 8.41 -16.32 -1.88
C VAL A 191 6.96 -16.77 -2.00
N ASN A 192 6.77 -17.93 -2.63
CA ASN A 192 5.49 -18.58 -2.75
C ASN A 192 5.05 -19.22 -1.42
N GLN A 193 3.78 -19.08 -1.08
CA GLN A 193 3.19 -19.57 0.18
C GLN A 193 2.38 -20.85 -0.04
N GLY A 194 2.94 -22.00 0.37
CA GLY A 194 2.20 -23.25 0.48
C GLY A 194 1.88 -24.00 -0.82
N GLU A 195 2.43 -23.62 -1.98
CA GLU A 195 2.25 -24.34 -3.24
C GLU A 195 3.50 -25.11 -3.67
N GLY A 196 3.32 -26.19 -4.42
CA GLY A 196 4.44 -26.99 -4.91
C GLY A 196 5.12 -26.43 -6.17
N PRO A 197 6.37 -26.81 -6.46
CA PRO A 197 7.13 -26.34 -7.62
C PRO A 197 6.42 -26.50 -8.97
N ASP A 198 5.68 -27.58 -9.19
CA ASP A 198 5.00 -27.84 -10.47
C ASP A 198 3.78 -26.95 -10.69
N THR A 199 3.11 -26.50 -9.62
CA THR A 199 2.02 -25.52 -9.71
C THR A 199 2.58 -24.15 -10.06
N VAL A 200 3.64 -23.75 -9.35
CA VAL A 200 4.31 -22.47 -9.59
C VAL A 200 4.93 -22.40 -10.99
N ARG A 201 5.64 -23.45 -11.43
CA ARG A 201 6.24 -23.50 -12.78
C ARG A 201 5.19 -23.34 -13.88
N ARG A 202 4.09 -24.11 -13.81
CA ARG A 202 2.99 -24.00 -14.77
C ARG A 202 2.36 -22.60 -14.79
N PHE A 203 2.24 -21.96 -13.63
CA PHE A 203 1.74 -20.58 -13.55
C PHE A 203 2.70 -19.60 -14.23
N LEU A 204 4.00 -19.67 -13.92
CA LEU A 204 5.01 -18.79 -14.51
C LEU A 204 5.08 -18.96 -16.04
N ASP A 205 5.03 -20.20 -16.52
CA ASP A 205 4.99 -20.51 -17.96
C ASP A 205 3.72 -19.94 -18.63
N ALA A 206 2.56 -20.09 -17.99
CA ALA A 206 1.28 -19.62 -18.53
C ALA A 206 1.17 -18.09 -18.59
N GLU A 207 1.75 -17.39 -17.62
CA GLU A 207 1.79 -15.93 -17.57
C GLU A 207 3.01 -15.33 -18.30
N ASN A 208 3.89 -16.18 -18.86
CA ASN A 208 5.14 -15.79 -19.48
C ASN A 208 6.01 -14.89 -18.57
N LEU A 209 6.10 -15.28 -17.30
CA LEU A 209 6.84 -14.59 -16.25
C LEU A 209 8.20 -15.25 -16.02
N HIS A 210 9.25 -14.46 -16.13
CA HIS A 210 10.61 -14.85 -15.77
C HIS A 210 11.01 -14.12 -14.49
N LEU A 211 11.29 -14.88 -13.45
CA LEU A 211 11.68 -14.39 -12.13
C LEU A 211 12.95 -15.13 -11.72
N GLU A 212 13.97 -14.43 -11.23
CA GLU A 212 15.26 -15.06 -10.96
C GLU A 212 15.22 -15.96 -9.72
N HIS A 213 14.61 -15.48 -8.62
CA HIS A 213 14.68 -16.14 -7.31
C HIS A 213 13.30 -16.48 -6.77
N VAL A 214 12.72 -17.57 -7.27
CA VAL A 214 11.45 -18.11 -6.74
C VAL A 214 11.74 -19.09 -5.61
N LEU A 215 11.22 -18.80 -4.42
CA LEU A 215 11.41 -19.57 -3.19
C LEU A 215 10.08 -20.12 -2.68
N PHE A 216 10.14 -21.18 -1.88
CA PHE A 216 8.97 -21.86 -1.32
C PHE A 216 8.99 -21.81 0.21
N ASP A 217 7.92 -21.24 0.78
CA ASP A 217 7.66 -21.21 2.22
C ASP A 217 6.38 -21.99 2.52
N GLU A 218 6.52 -23.32 2.58
CA GLU A 218 5.42 -24.24 2.87
C GLU A 218 4.84 -24.04 4.27
N ALA A 219 5.70 -23.63 5.21
CA ALA A 219 5.33 -23.47 6.60
C ALA A 219 4.72 -22.11 6.92
N MET A 220 4.60 -21.19 5.96
CA MET A 220 4.22 -19.78 6.17
C MET A 220 5.05 -19.12 7.29
N ALA A 221 6.34 -19.44 7.35
CA ALA A 221 7.25 -18.96 8.39
C ALA A 221 7.65 -17.50 8.18
N LEU A 222 7.77 -17.06 6.93
CA LEU A 222 8.18 -15.71 6.61
C LEU A 222 7.13 -14.66 7.03
N PRO A 223 5.83 -14.82 6.73
CA PRO A 223 4.82 -13.88 7.20
C PRO A 223 4.72 -13.81 8.72
N ARG A 224 4.93 -14.94 9.42
CA ARG A 224 4.95 -14.97 10.88
C ARG A 224 6.12 -14.19 11.47
N HIS A 225 7.32 -14.33 10.90
CA HIS A 225 8.51 -13.61 11.36
C HIS A 225 8.34 -12.10 11.25
N TYR A 226 7.82 -11.61 10.12
CA TYR A 226 7.62 -10.18 9.89
C TYR A 226 6.28 -9.63 10.42
N GLY A 227 5.46 -10.47 11.06
CA GLY A 227 4.16 -10.07 11.60
C GLY A 227 3.20 -9.54 10.53
N THR A 228 3.23 -10.14 9.34
CA THR A 228 2.40 -9.75 8.20
C THR A 228 1.25 -10.73 8.03
N ALA A 229 0.05 -10.20 7.86
CA ALA A 229 -1.15 -11.00 7.66
C ALA A 229 -1.67 -10.85 6.23
N GLY A 230 -2.00 -11.98 5.59
CA GLY A 230 -2.49 -12.03 4.21
C GLY A 230 -1.40 -11.87 3.14
N ILE A 231 -1.84 -11.92 1.88
CA ILE A 231 -1.02 -11.72 0.68
C ILE A 231 -1.79 -10.87 -0.35
N PRO A 232 -1.10 -10.14 -1.25
CA PRO A 232 0.35 -10.01 -1.32
C PRO A 232 0.94 -9.11 -0.24
N VAL A 233 2.21 -9.37 0.07
CA VAL A 233 3.03 -8.50 0.90
C VAL A 233 4.38 -8.33 0.23
N THR A 234 4.82 -7.08 0.07
CA THR A 234 6.16 -6.75 -0.45
C THR A 234 6.99 -6.13 0.67
N LEU A 235 8.08 -6.80 1.04
CA LEU A 235 9.02 -6.39 2.08
C LEU A 235 10.23 -5.73 1.43
N PHE A 236 10.66 -4.60 1.96
CA PHE A 236 11.85 -3.88 1.54
C PHE A 236 12.85 -3.93 2.68
N LEU A 237 14.01 -4.53 2.44
CA LEU A 237 15.07 -4.75 3.42
C LEU A 237 16.33 -3.97 3.02
N HIS A 238 17.00 -3.37 4.00
CA HIS A 238 18.31 -2.78 3.83
C HIS A 238 19.37 -3.86 3.53
N ALA A 239 20.57 -3.42 3.11
CA ALA A 239 21.69 -4.32 2.83
C ALA A 239 22.20 -5.08 4.06
N ASP A 240 21.97 -4.56 5.27
CA ASP A 240 22.23 -5.27 6.53
C ASP A 240 21.14 -6.28 6.91
N GLY A 241 20.10 -6.37 6.08
CA GLY A 241 18.97 -7.28 6.24
C GLY A 241 17.87 -6.78 7.17
N SER A 242 17.98 -5.58 7.74
CA SER A 242 16.91 -5.00 8.54
C SER A 242 15.71 -4.59 7.68
N LEU A 243 14.50 -4.85 8.17
CA LEU A 243 13.25 -4.49 7.50
C LEU A 243 13.05 -2.96 7.50
N ALA A 244 13.11 -2.33 6.33
CA ALA A 244 12.82 -0.91 6.13
C ALA A 244 11.31 -0.66 6.05
N LYS A 245 10.61 -1.45 5.21
CA LYS A 245 9.18 -1.27 4.95
C LYS A 245 8.51 -2.60 4.65
N ALA A 246 7.33 -2.80 5.21
CA ALA A 246 6.38 -3.81 4.75
C ALA A 246 5.19 -3.11 4.07
N HIS A 247 4.97 -3.41 2.79
CA HIS A 247 3.83 -2.97 2.01
C HIS A 247 2.82 -4.11 1.89
N MET A 248 1.58 -3.86 2.30
CA MET A 248 0.50 -4.85 2.25
C MET A 248 -0.48 -4.52 1.11
N GLY A 249 -0.81 -5.54 0.34
CA GLY A 249 -1.70 -5.44 -0.81
C GLY A 249 -0.96 -5.11 -2.11
N GLU A 250 -1.73 -5.05 -3.20
CA GLU A 250 -1.20 -4.80 -4.55
C GLU A 250 -0.32 -3.54 -4.57
N ILE A 251 0.90 -3.67 -5.08
CA ILE A 251 1.87 -2.57 -5.16
C ILE A 251 2.00 -2.04 -6.60
N ALA A 252 2.02 -0.71 -6.73
CA ALA A 252 2.20 -0.05 -8.02
C ALA A 252 3.70 0.12 -8.39
N PRO A 253 4.05 0.14 -9.69
CA PRO A 253 5.43 0.34 -10.16
C PRO A 253 6.11 1.57 -9.54
N GLU A 254 5.41 2.70 -9.54
CA GLU A 254 5.91 3.97 -8.99
C GLU A 254 6.23 3.88 -7.49
N GLN A 255 5.55 3.00 -6.76
CA GLN A 255 5.79 2.78 -5.34
C GLN A 255 6.99 1.87 -5.12
N ILE A 256 7.15 0.80 -5.92
CA ILE A 256 8.32 -0.09 -5.84
C ILE A 256 9.60 0.72 -6.01
N ASP A 257 9.68 1.52 -7.07
CA ASP A 257 10.84 2.36 -7.39
C ASP A 257 11.07 3.46 -6.32
N ALA A 258 10.00 4.04 -5.76
CA ALA A 258 10.12 4.99 -4.67
C ALA A 258 10.67 4.38 -3.37
N GLU A 259 10.27 3.15 -3.02
CA GLU A 259 10.77 2.46 -1.82
C GLU A 259 12.20 1.93 -2.02
N ILE A 260 12.54 1.43 -3.21
CA ILE A 260 13.91 1.01 -3.54
C ILE A 260 14.90 2.18 -3.35
N ARG A 261 14.60 3.37 -3.88
CA ARG A 261 15.43 4.58 -3.68
C ARG A 261 15.57 5.04 -2.23
N ARG A 262 14.78 4.50 -1.29
CA ARG A 262 14.94 4.76 0.14
C ARG A 262 15.90 3.78 0.79
N LEU A 263 16.14 2.60 0.20
CA LEU A 263 17.10 1.63 0.69
C LEU A 263 18.54 2.06 0.44
N ASP A 264 18.78 2.86 -0.61
CA ASP A 264 20.10 3.37 -1.01
C ASP A 264 20.57 4.59 -0.18
N ARG A 265 19.72 5.11 0.72
CA ARG A 265 20.00 6.29 1.55
C ARG A 265 20.34 5.91 2.98
#